data_AF-A0A7L3G6J6-F1
#
_entry.id   AF-A0A7L3G6J6-F1
#
_cell.length_a   1.000
_cell.length_b   1.000
_cell.length_c   1.000
_cell.angle_alpha   90.00
_cell.angle_beta   90.00
_cell.angle_gamma   90.00
#
_symmetry.space_group_name_H-M   'P 1'
#
loop_
_entity.id
_entity.type
_entity.pdbx_description
1 polymer ?
#
loop_
_entity_poly.entity_id
_entity_poly.type
_entity_poly.pdbx_seq_one_letter_code
_entity_poly.pdbx_strand_id
1 'polypeptide(L)'
;SLKRKLEEKIANPMDFLKHLKDPVGTTRSAVRAADYFETTLKLLKIKLSGKWTFNLTDLLDRKQKEVISKETGCDYQIRSIKCPKHDIYRTITGECNNRNHSHLGSSNRAFARWLPAVYEDGVSVPRGASEGTLYNGFPLPLVRKVSNEIAHTANENITQDQMLSLVFMHWGQWVNHDIDLTPSSGAGASPGLRCETNCAFKSPCFPIKFPADDPRMLRSNSCMPFIQSASVCNPRTFTREQINAVSSFIDASTVYGSEDSVAKSLRNQTNQLGLMAVNQNFTDGGLELLPFENKTKSICVLTNESMNIPCFKGGDKRATENLGLSALHTVFLREHNHLVTKLRKLNPHWDGEKLYQESRKIVGAINQVL
;
A
#
# COMPACT_ATOMS: atom_id res chain seq x y z
N SER A 1 -5.13 18.06 3.95
CA SER A 1 -4.07 17.21 3.36
C SER A 1 -2.89 17.17 4.32
N LEU A 2 -1.98 16.17 4.22
CA LEU A 2 -0.78 16.11 5.06
C LEU A 2 0.06 17.39 4.94
N LYS A 3 0.28 17.87 3.71
CA LYS A 3 0.96 19.15 3.44
C LYS A 3 0.43 20.29 4.32
N ARG A 4 -0.90 20.47 4.35
CA ARG A 4 -1.53 21.52 5.18
C ARG A 4 -1.29 21.31 6.67
N LYS A 5 -1.38 20.06 7.17
CA LYS A 5 -1.10 19.75 8.58
C LYS A 5 0.36 20.03 8.96
N LEU A 6 1.30 19.79 8.04
CA LEU A 6 2.72 20.13 8.22
C LEU A 6 2.92 21.66 8.23
N GLU A 7 2.29 22.39 7.30
CA GLU A 7 2.33 23.86 7.24
C GLU A 7 1.72 24.51 8.50
N GLU A 8 0.60 23.95 8.99
CA GLU A 8 -0.11 24.40 10.20
C GLU A 8 0.53 23.89 11.51
N LYS A 9 1.58 23.05 11.44
CA LYS A 9 2.23 22.40 12.60
C LYS A 9 1.25 21.64 13.52
N ILE A 10 0.27 20.97 12.94
CA ILE A 10 -0.75 20.16 13.65
C ILE A 10 -0.68 18.67 13.32
N ALA A 11 0.34 18.25 12.58
CA ALA A 11 0.54 16.83 12.25
C ALA A 11 0.92 16.04 13.51
N ASN A 12 0.48 14.79 13.58
CA ASN A 12 0.69 13.92 14.74
C ASN A 12 1.17 12.51 14.31
N PRO A 13 1.54 11.62 15.24
CA PRO A 13 2.05 10.28 14.87
C PRO A 13 1.10 9.44 14.02
N MET A 14 -0.22 9.64 14.08
CA MET A 14 -1.16 8.93 13.19
C MET A 14 -1.06 9.39 11.74
N ASP A 15 -0.62 10.63 11.50
CA ASP A 15 -0.34 11.13 10.16
C ASP A 15 0.87 10.42 9.54
N PHE A 16 1.80 9.91 10.34
CA PHE A 16 2.90 9.05 9.87
C PHE A 16 2.38 7.72 9.34
N LEU A 17 1.61 6.99 10.15
CA LEU A 17 1.02 5.71 9.73
C LEU A 17 0.12 5.86 8.50
N LYS A 18 -0.59 6.99 8.39
CA LYS A 18 -1.37 7.32 7.21
C LYS A 18 -0.49 7.61 5.99
N HIS A 19 0.59 8.37 6.14
CA HIS A 19 1.52 8.67 5.04
C HIS A 19 2.03 7.40 4.39
N LEU A 20 2.41 6.39 5.18
CA LEU A 20 2.92 5.11 4.68
C LEU A 20 1.90 4.35 3.81
N LYS A 21 0.59 4.58 4.03
CA LYS A 21 -0.51 3.89 3.33
C LYS A 21 -1.27 4.78 2.33
N ASP A 22 -0.85 6.04 2.16
CA ASP A 22 -1.52 6.96 1.25
C ASP A 22 -1.21 6.57 -0.22
N PRO A 23 -2.22 6.34 -1.08
CA PRO A 23 -1.98 5.94 -2.46
C PRO A 23 -1.36 7.08 -3.27
N VAL A 24 -0.48 6.73 -4.21
CA VAL A 24 0.24 7.67 -5.11
C VAL A 24 0.04 7.28 -6.57
N GLY A 25 0.44 8.14 -7.50
CA GLY A 25 0.47 7.81 -8.94
C GLY A 25 -0.79 7.14 -9.48
N THR A 26 -0.59 6.02 -10.16
CA THR A 26 -1.66 5.18 -10.75
C THR A 26 -2.45 4.42 -9.69
N THR A 27 -1.84 4.04 -8.56
CA THR A 27 -2.56 3.47 -7.40
C THR A 27 -3.66 4.42 -6.92
N ARG A 28 -3.36 5.72 -6.82
CA ARG A 28 -4.36 6.74 -6.44
C ARG A 28 -5.52 6.81 -7.40
N SER A 29 -5.25 6.71 -8.70
CA SER A 29 -6.29 6.69 -9.73
C SER A 29 -7.15 5.43 -9.61
N ALA A 30 -6.55 4.27 -9.36
CA ALA A 30 -7.26 3.00 -9.15
C ALA A 30 -8.19 3.05 -7.93
N VAL A 31 -7.66 3.49 -6.78
CA VAL A 31 -8.42 3.66 -5.53
C VAL A 31 -9.57 4.65 -5.72
N ARG A 32 -9.32 5.78 -6.39
CA ARG A 32 -10.36 6.79 -6.66
C ARG A 32 -11.48 6.24 -7.55
N ALA A 33 -11.14 5.45 -8.56
CA ALA A 33 -12.12 4.80 -9.41
C ALA A 33 -13.01 3.84 -8.62
N ALA A 34 -12.42 3.02 -7.75
CA ALA A 34 -13.14 2.12 -6.86
C ALA A 34 -14.04 2.87 -5.86
N ASP A 35 -13.56 3.95 -5.25
CA ASP A 35 -14.34 4.79 -4.34
C ASP A 35 -15.59 5.38 -5.04
N TYR A 36 -15.45 5.85 -6.30
CA TYR A 36 -16.56 6.33 -7.12
C TYR A 36 -17.54 5.24 -7.52
N PHE A 37 -17.02 4.06 -7.82
CA PHE A 37 -17.83 2.89 -8.13
C PHE A 37 -18.70 2.47 -6.94
N GLU A 38 -18.10 2.30 -5.76
CA GLU A 38 -18.83 1.94 -4.54
C GLU A 38 -19.84 3.02 -4.13
N THR A 39 -19.47 4.30 -4.23
CA THR A 39 -20.39 5.42 -3.95
C THR A 39 -21.59 5.39 -4.90
N THR A 40 -21.36 5.17 -6.18
CA THR A 40 -22.42 5.05 -7.19
C THR A 40 -23.37 3.90 -6.85
N LEU A 41 -22.84 2.71 -6.54
CA LEU A 41 -23.65 1.56 -6.17
C LEU A 41 -24.48 1.82 -4.89
N LYS A 42 -23.88 2.47 -3.88
CA LYS A 42 -24.59 2.85 -2.65
C LYS A 42 -25.75 3.81 -2.93
N LEU A 43 -25.53 4.83 -3.75
CA LEU A 43 -26.57 5.80 -4.11
C LEU A 43 -27.69 5.17 -4.92
N LEU A 44 -27.37 4.27 -5.84
CA LEU A 44 -28.36 3.48 -6.59
C LEU A 44 -29.19 2.61 -5.65
N LYS A 45 -28.55 1.91 -4.71
CA LYS A 45 -29.25 1.10 -3.71
C LYS A 45 -30.26 1.95 -2.92
N ILE A 46 -29.85 3.13 -2.43
CA ILE A 46 -30.73 4.05 -1.69
C ILE A 46 -31.91 4.54 -2.54
N LYS A 47 -31.66 4.92 -3.80
CA LYS A 47 -32.73 5.42 -4.69
C LYS A 47 -33.74 4.33 -5.08
N LEU A 48 -33.30 3.08 -5.16
CA LEU A 48 -34.11 1.95 -5.63
C LEU A 48 -34.73 1.16 -4.48
N SER A 49 -34.26 1.34 -3.24
CA SER A 49 -34.84 0.74 -2.03
C SER A 49 -36.16 1.40 -1.63
N GLY A 50 -37.20 1.17 -2.45
CA GLY A 50 -38.56 1.65 -2.21
C GLY A 50 -39.41 0.75 -1.30
N LYS A 51 -38.99 -0.50 -1.03
CA LYS A 51 -39.56 -1.43 -0.01
C LYS A 51 -39.00 -2.86 -0.05
N TRP A 52 -38.19 -3.26 -1.04
CA TRP A 52 -37.76 -4.66 -1.22
C TRP A 52 -36.23 -4.83 -1.08
N THR A 53 -35.80 -5.98 -0.57
CA THR A 53 -34.41 -6.42 -0.59
C THR A 53 -34.08 -7.00 -1.97
N PHE A 54 -33.15 -6.38 -2.70
CA PHE A 54 -32.68 -6.86 -4.00
C PHE A 54 -31.15 -6.83 -4.04
N ASN A 55 -30.55 -7.68 -4.87
CA ASN A 55 -29.16 -7.57 -5.24
C ASN A 55 -29.04 -6.57 -6.40
N LEU A 56 -28.29 -5.50 -6.20
CA LEU A 56 -28.10 -4.46 -7.21
C LEU A 56 -27.50 -5.02 -8.52
N THR A 57 -26.72 -6.11 -8.41
CA THR A 57 -26.12 -6.80 -9.56
C THR A 57 -27.17 -7.41 -10.47
N ASP A 58 -28.28 -7.87 -9.92
CA ASP A 58 -29.33 -8.56 -10.69
C ASP A 58 -30.28 -7.55 -11.37
N LEU A 59 -30.33 -6.32 -10.85
CA LEU A 59 -31.17 -5.25 -11.36
C LEU A 59 -30.50 -4.48 -12.52
N LEU A 60 -29.18 -4.35 -12.49
CA LEU A 60 -28.45 -3.62 -13.52
C LEU A 60 -28.17 -4.49 -14.75
N ASP A 61 -28.63 -4.04 -15.90
CA ASP A 61 -28.31 -4.69 -17.17
C ASP A 61 -26.83 -4.52 -17.54
N ARG A 62 -26.38 -5.26 -18.56
CA ARG A 62 -24.99 -5.22 -19.02
C ARG A 62 -24.53 -3.82 -19.44
N LYS A 63 -25.38 -3.07 -20.16
CA LYS A 63 -25.05 -1.74 -20.68
C LYS A 63 -24.92 -0.73 -19.55
N GLN A 64 -25.79 -0.81 -18.54
CA GLN A 64 -25.73 0.01 -17.34
C GLN A 64 -24.45 -0.26 -16.54
N LYS A 65 -24.05 -1.53 -16.38
CA LYS A 65 -22.78 -1.91 -15.74
C LYS A 65 -21.57 -1.38 -16.50
N GLU A 66 -21.57 -1.47 -17.83
CA GLU A 66 -20.51 -0.92 -18.69
C GLU A 66 -20.41 0.61 -18.58
N VAL A 67 -21.55 1.32 -18.58
CA VAL A 67 -21.59 2.77 -18.37
C VAL A 67 -21.03 3.14 -17.00
N ILE A 68 -21.48 2.50 -15.92
CA ILE A 68 -20.96 2.78 -14.58
C ILE A 68 -19.45 2.52 -14.52
N SER A 69 -18.98 1.39 -15.08
CA SER A 69 -17.55 1.05 -15.13
C SER A 69 -16.72 2.11 -15.87
N LYS A 70 -17.24 2.61 -17.00
CA LYS A 70 -16.58 3.64 -17.80
C LYS A 70 -16.54 4.99 -17.08
N GLU A 71 -17.67 5.46 -16.58
CA GLU A 71 -17.79 6.78 -15.93
C GLU A 71 -17.02 6.87 -14.60
N THR A 72 -16.87 5.74 -13.90
CA THR A 72 -16.08 5.66 -12.66
C THR A 72 -14.59 5.48 -12.92
N GLY A 73 -14.17 5.18 -14.15
CA GLY A 73 -12.77 4.90 -14.51
C GLY A 73 -12.30 3.47 -14.24
N CYS A 74 -13.22 2.58 -13.83
CA CYS A 74 -12.94 1.16 -13.58
C CYS A 74 -12.57 0.40 -14.86
N ASP A 75 -13.09 0.80 -16.01
CA ASP A 75 -12.83 0.14 -17.30
C ASP A 75 -11.34 0.16 -17.67
N TYR A 76 -10.63 1.25 -17.33
CA TYR A 76 -9.19 1.37 -17.56
C TYR A 76 -8.40 0.33 -16.77
N GLN A 77 -8.84 0.01 -15.55
CA GLN A 77 -8.20 -1.00 -14.72
C GLN A 77 -8.37 -2.39 -15.36
N ILE A 78 -9.58 -2.76 -15.81
CA ILE A 78 -9.88 -4.13 -16.27
C ILE A 78 -9.56 -4.39 -17.75
N ARG A 79 -9.03 -3.40 -18.48
CA ARG A 79 -8.74 -3.50 -19.91
C ARG A 79 -7.72 -4.60 -20.21
N SER A 80 -7.98 -5.41 -21.24
CA SER A 80 -7.02 -6.41 -21.72
C SER A 80 -5.73 -5.76 -22.23
N ILE A 81 -4.59 -6.38 -21.91
CA ILE A 81 -3.27 -5.95 -22.39
C ILE A 81 -2.75 -6.96 -23.41
N LYS A 82 -2.13 -6.46 -24.48
CA LYS A 82 -1.43 -7.30 -25.46
C LYS A 82 0.04 -7.37 -25.08
N CYS A 83 0.47 -8.55 -24.65
CA CYS A 83 1.84 -8.76 -24.22
C CYS A 83 2.80 -8.93 -25.40
N PRO A 84 4.01 -8.33 -25.34
CA PRO A 84 5.07 -8.63 -26.30
C PRO A 84 5.42 -10.13 -26.28
N LYS A 85 5.76 -10.71 -27.44
CA LYS A 85 6.07 -12.15 -27.54
C LYS A 85 7.50 -12.50 -27.09
N HIS A 86 8.42 -11.54 -27.16
CA HIS A 86 9.87 -11.73 -27.00
C HIS A 86 10.46 -10.75 -25.99
N ASP A 87 9.69 -10.41 -24.95
CA ASP A 87 10.22 -9.68 -23.80
C ASP A 87 11.22 -10.56 -23.02
N ILE A 88 12.31 -9.93 -22.57
CA ILE A 88 13.39 -10.59 -21.83
C ILE A 88 13.56 -10.05 -20.41
N TYR A 89 12.82 -8.99 -20.08
CA TYR A 89 12.80 -8.34 -18.77
C TYR A 89 11.38 -8.28 -18.23
N ARG A 90 11.25 -8.31 -16.91
CA ARG A 90 9.98 -8.08 -16.23
C ARG A 90 9.53 -6.64 -16.48
N THR A 91 8.23 -6.43 -16.67
CA THR A 91 7.63 -5.10 -16.56
C THR A 91 7.79 -4.57 -15.12
N ILE A 92 7.68 -3.26 -14.91
CA ILE A 92 7.69 -2.68 -13.55
C ILE A 92 6.38 -3.01 -12.81
N THR A 93 5.27 -3.06 -13.53
CA THR A 93 3.94 -3.34 -12.96
C THR A 93 3.68 -4.82 -12.70
N GLY A 94 4.53 -5.73 -13.18
CA GLY A 94 4.30 -7.18 -13.14
C GLY A 94 3.33 -7.69 -14.22
N GLU A 95 2.75 -6.80 -15.03
CA GLU A 95 1.93 -7.18 -16.19
C GLU A 95 2.72 -8.04 -17.17
N CYS A 96 2.01 -8.90 -17.89
CA CYS A 96 2.55 -9.81 -18.91
C CYS A 96 3.47 -10.93 -18.40
N ASN A 97 3.64 -11.08 -17.09
CA ASN A 97 4.31 -12.26 -16.53
C ASN A 97 3.58 -13.56 -16.93
N ASN A 98 2.26 -13.61 -16.75
CA ASN A 98 1.44 -14.67 -17.30
C ASN A 98 0.92 -14.28 -18.70
N ARG A 99 1.35 -15.02 -19.73
CA ARG A 99 1.04 -14.73 -21.14
C ARG A 99 -0.43 -14.96 -21.51
N ASN A 100 -1.15 -15.81 -20.79
CA ASN A 100 -2.57 -16.06 -21.04
C ASN A 100 -3.47 -15.07 -20.28
N HIS A 101 -3.03 -14.64 -19.09
CA HIS A 101 -3.74 -13.74 -18.21
C HIS A 101 -2.82 -12.60 -17.77
N SER A 102 -2.71 -11.57 -18.61
CA SER A 102 -1.71 -10.49 -18.51
C SER A 102 -1.66 -9.73 -17.18
N HIS A 103 -2.74 -9.81 -16.38
CA HIS A 103 -2.90 -9.10 -15.11
C HIS A 103 -2.63 -9.95 -13.88
N LEU A 104 -2.39 -11.26 -14.02
CA LEU A 104 -2.13 -12.11 -12.86
C LEU A 104 -0.80 -11.71 -12.21
N GLY A 105 -0.88 -11.26 -10.95
CA GLY A 105 0.25 -10.82 -10.15
C GLY A 105 0.72 -9.39 -10.42
N SER A 106 0.02 -8.63 -11.29
CA SER A 106 0.36 -7.22 -11.51
C SER A 106 -0.04 -6.35 -10.32
N SER A 107 0.64 -5.21 -10.16
CA SER A 107 0.27 -4.19 -9.20
C SER A 107 -1.10 -3.58 -9.50
N ASN A 108 -1.70 -2.96 -8.49
CA ASN A 108 -3.02 -2.32 -8.54
C ASN A 108 -4.18 -3.26 -8.89
N ARG A 109 -4.10 -4.51 -8.41
CA ARG A 109 -5.11 -5.55 -8.60
C ARG A 109 -5.73 -5.99 -7.28
N ALA A 110 -6.87 -6.68 -7.37
CA ALA A 110 -7.45 -7.34 -6.20
C ALA A 110 -6.46 -8.37 -5.64
N PHE A 111 -6.43 -8.53 -4.32
CA PHE A 111 -5.91 -9.77 -3.75
C PHE A 111 -6.71 -10.98 -4.23
N ALA A 112 -6.04 -12.13 -4.34
CA ALA A 112 -6.72 -13.38 -4.57
C ALA A 112 -7.55 -13.75 -3.33
N ARG A 113 -8.77 -14.25 -3.55
CA ARG A 113 -9.58 -14.86 -2.50
C ARG A 113 -9.49 -16.38 -2.59
N TRP A 114 -8.92 -16.99 -1.56
CA TRP A 114 -8.95 -18.46 -1.40
C TRP A 114 -10.29 -18.94 -0.83
N LEU A 115 -10.98 -18.09 -0.07
CA LEU A 115 -12.33 -18.31 0.43
C LEU A 115 -13.21 -17.09 0.12
N PRO A 116 -14.54 -17.27 -0.02
CA PRO A 116 -15.47 -16.17 -0.21
C PRO A 116 -15.33 -15.09 0.87
N ALA A 117 -15.57 -13.82 0.50
CA ALA A 117 -15.57 -12.72 1.45
C ALA A 117 -16.70 -12.88 2.48
N VAL A 118 -16.45 -12.46 3.72
CA VAL A 118 -17.45 -12.52 4.77
C VAL A 118 -17.61 -11.15 5.42
N TYR A 119 -18.58 -10.40 4.92
CA TYR A 119 -19.01 -9.09 5.42
C TYR A 119 -20.33 -9.21 6.19
N GLU A 120 -20.61 -8.24 7.06
CA GLU A 120 -21.86 -8.17 7.83
C GLU A 120 -23.09 -8.07 6.91
N ASP A 121 -23.00 -7.27 5.85
CA ASP A 121 -24.03 -7.10 4.82
C ASP A 121 -23.82 -8.00 3.60
N GLY A 122 -22.86 -8.94 3.66
CA GLY A 122 -22.45 -9.79 2.55
C GLY A 122 -21.69 -9.07 1.42
N VAL A 123 -21.43 -7.77 1.53
CA VAL A 123 -20.86 -6.97 0.43
C VAL A 123 -19.62 -6.17 0.86
N SER A 124 -19.72 -5.32 1.88
CA SER A 124 -18.69 -4.32 2.18
C SER A 124 -18.61 -3.86 3.63
N VAL A 125 -19.66 -4.06 4.44
CA VAL A 125 -19.69 -3.63 5.84
C VAL A 125 -18.88 -4.63 6.67
N PRO A 126 -17.79 -4.22 7.33
CA PRO A 126 -16.98 -5.13 8.12
C PRO A 126 -17.79 -5.66 9.31
N ARG A 127 -17.51 -6.90 9.73
CA ARG A 127 -18.14 -7.44 10.94
C ARG A 127 -17.75 -6.61 12.18
N GLY A 128 -18.71 -6.37 13.05
CA GLY A 128 -18.55 -5.52 14.23
C GLY A 128 -18.74 -4.02 13.93
N ALA A 129 -19.18 -3.66 12.73
CA ALA A 129 -19.54 -2.29 12.40
C ALA A 129 -20.87 -1.87 13.06
N SER A 130 -21.87 -2.75 13.05
CA SER A 130 -23.14 -2.52 13.72
C SER A 130 -23.13 -3.07 15.14
N GLU A 131 -23.55 -2.24 16.09
CA GLU A 131 -23.60 -2.60 17.50
C GLU A 131 -24.73 -3.61 17.76
N GLY A 132 -24.44 -4.64 18.57
CA GLY A 132 -25.40 -5.70 18.90
C GLY A 132 -25.52 -6.83 17.88
N THR A 133 -24.85 -6.75 16.72
CA THR A 133 -24.83 -7.85 15.75
C THR A 133 -24.12 -9.08 16.33
N LEU A 134 -24.80 -10.23 16.27
CA LEU A 134 -24.27 -11.51 16.71
C LEU A 134 -23.73 -12.32 15.53
N TYR A 135 -22.60 -12.99 15.74
CA TYR A 135 -21.98 -13.89 14.78
C TYR A 135 -21.85 -15.26 15.45
N ASN A 136 -22.55 -16.25 14.89
CA ASN A 136 -22.68 -17.56 15.50
C ASN A 136 -23.18 -17.52 16.97
N GLY A 137 -24.11 -16.60 17.26
CA GLY A 137 -24.70 -16.43 18.59
C GLY A 137 -23.95 -15.50 19.55
N PHE A 138 -22.78 -14.96 19.17
CA PHE A 138 -21.95 -14.13 20.06
C PHE A 138 -21.59 -12.77 19.45
N PRO A 139 -21.47 -11.69 20.24
CA PRO A 139 -20.91 -10.44 19.77
C PRO A 139 -19.39 -10.58 19.54
N LEU A 140 -18.85 -9.86 18.57
CA LEU A 140 -17.40 -9.79 18.42
C LEU A 140 -16.78 -8.95 19.54
N PRO A 141 -15.67 -9.40 20.15
CA PRO A 141 -14.98 -8.60 21.15
C PRO A 141 -14.34 -7.36 20.51
N LEU A 142 -14.16 -6.30 21.30
CA LEU A 142 -13.38 -5.14 20.87
C LEU A 142 -11.95 -5.59 20.58
N VAL A 143 -11.42 -5.26 19.39
CA VAL A 143 -10.05 -5.66 18.99
C VAL A 143 -8.99 -5.16 19.98
N ARG A 144 -9.22 -4.00 20.61
CA ARG A 144 -8.34 -3.47 21.66
C ARG A 144 -8.43 -4.26 22.96
N LYS A 145 -9.60 -4.76 23.32
CA LYS A 145 -9.76 -5.65 24.49
C LYS A 145 -8.98 -6.94 24.29
N VAL A 146 -9.10 -7.56 23.11
CA VAL A 146 -8.29 -8.74 22.73
C VAL A 146 -6.79 -8.44 22.80
N SER A 147 -6.37 -7.27 22.29
CA SER A 147 -4.96 -6.83 22.40
C SER A 147 -4.50 -6.69 23.85
N ASN A 148 -5.33 -6.17 24.76
CA ASN A 148 -4.97 -5.97 26.16
C ASN A 148 -4.91 -7.29 26.94
N GLU A 149 -5.84 -8.20 26.68
CA GLU A 149 -5.99 -9.43 27.48
C GLU A 149 -5.16 -10.60 26.94
N ILE A 150 -4.84 -10.62 25.64
CA ILE A 150 -4.17 -11.77 25.01
C ILE A 150 -2.78 -11.42 24.49
N ALA A 151 -2.66 -10.31 23.75
CA ALA A 151 -1.41 -9.99 23.03
C ALA A 151 -0.42 -9.17 23.86
N HIS A 152 -0.86 -8.57 24.96
CA HIS A 152 -0.04 -7.70 25.78
C HIS A 152 1.00 -8.49 26.58
N THR A 153 2.26 -8.04 26.53
CA THR A 153 3.33 -8.50 27.41
C THR A 153 4.13 -7.30 27.92
N ALA A 154 4.65 -7.39 29.14
CA ALA A 154 5.56 -6.39 29.69
C ALA A 154 6.94 -6.51 29.03
N ASN A 155 7.66 -5.39 28.88
CA ASN A 155 8.96 -5.39 28.22
C ASN A 155 9.99 -6.27 28.95
N GLU A 156 9.88 -6.34 30.27
CA GLU A 156 10.74 -7.14 31.16
C GLU A 156 10.52 -8.65 30.94
N ASN A 157 9.38 -9.04 30.36
CA ASN A 157 9.01 -10.43 30.09
C ASN A 157 9.30 -10.84 28.64
N ILE A 158 9.91 -9.97 27.83
CA ILE A 158 10.28 -10.31 26.45
C ILE A 158 11.43 -11.31 26.47
N THR A 159 11.22 -12.44 25.79
CA THR A 159 12.26 -13.46 25.61
C THR A 159 12.96 -13.27 24.28
N GLN A 160 14.30 -13.25 24.29
CA GLN A 160 15.09 -13.21 23.05
C GLN A 160 15.18 -14.58 22.41
N ASP A 161 15.02 -14.63 21.09
CA ASP A 161 15.31 -15.83 20.32
C ASP A 161 16.83 -16.09 20.29
N GLN A 162 17.25 -17.29 20.69
CA GLN A 162 18.67 -17.65 20.78
C GLN A 162 19.23 -18.21 19.47
N MET A 163 18.38 -18.49 18.47
CA MET A 163 18.75 -19.09 17.20
C MET A 163 18.57 -18.15 16.01
N LEU A 164 17.67 -17.16 16.12
CA LEU A 164 17.36 -16.22 15.05
C LEU A 164 17.93 -14.84 15.35
N SER A 165 18.70 -14.31 14.39
CA SER A 165 19.17 -12.92 14.44
C SER A 165 18.03 -11.96 14.10
N LEU A 166 18.16 -10.68 14.49
CA LEU A 166 17.16 -9.65 14.17
C LEU A 166 16.97 -9.45 12.64
N VAL A 167 17.99 -9.79 11.83
CA VAL A 167 17.89 -9.75 10.36
C VAL A 167 16.80 -10.69 9.86
N PHE A 168 16.50 -11.80 10.56
CA PHE A 168 15.39 -12.68 10.22
C PHE A 168 14.04 -11.92 10.17
N MET A 169 13.77 -11.11 11.19
CA MET A 169 12.55 -10.30 11.26
C MET A 169 12.53 -9.23 10.16
N HIS A 170 13.64 -8.52 9.96
CA HIS A 170 13.72 -7.49 8.92
C HIS A 170 13.64 -8.06 7.51
N TRP A 171 14.17 -9.26 7.25
CA TRP A 171 14.02 -9.95 5.96
C TRP A 171 12.56 -10.35 5.72
N GLY A 172 11.86 -10.83 6.75
CA GLY A 172 10.42 -11.08 6.66
C GLY A 172 9.62 -9.83 6.28
N GLN A 173 9.92 -8.68 6.90
CA GLN A 173 9.31 -7.40 6.53
C GLN A 173 9.69 -6.97 5.11
N TRP A 174 10.95 -7.12 4.72
CA TRP A 174 11.45 -6.79 3.39
C TRP A 174 10.71 -7.56 2.28
N VAL A 175 10.57 -8.88 2.45
CA VAL A 175 9.83 -9.75 1.51
C VAL A 175 8.35 -9.40 1.48
N ASN A 176 7.72 -9.17 2.65
CA ASN A 176 6.32 -8.71 2.70
C ASN A 176 6.12 -7.42 1.88
N HIS A 177 7.06 -6.48 1.99
CA HIS A 177 6.95 -5.21 1.27
C HIS A 177 7.14 -5.36 -0.25
N ASP A 178 7.73 -6.47 -0.72
CA ASP A 178 7.87 -6.78 -2.15
C ASP A 178 6.59 -7.37 -2.76
N ILE A 179 5.76 -8.04 -1.95
CA ILE A 179 4.62 -8.81 -2.46
C ILE A 179 3.25 -8.22 -2.11
N ASP A 180 3.16 -7.40 -1.06
CA ASP A 180 1.91 -6.75 -0.69
C ASP A 180 2.03 -5.34 -0.10
N LEU A 181 1.10 -4.49 -0.54
CA LEU A 181 0.83 -3.18 0.03
C LEU A 181 -0.66 -2.90 -0.12
N THR A 182 -1.35 -2.73 1.00
CA THR A 182 -2.76 -2.31 0.99
C THR A 182 -2.87 -0.85 1.41
N PRO A 183 -3.11 0.08 0.46
CA PRO A 183 -3.35 1.48 0.78
C PRO A 183 -4.62 1.68 1.60
N SER A 184 -4.70 2.79 2.31
CA SER A 184 -5.95 3.22 2.98
C SER A 184 -6.92 3.81 1.95
N SER A 185 -8.23 3.59 2.14
CA SER A 185 -9.26 4.28 1.35
C SER A 185 -9.11 5.79 1.48
N GLY A 186 -9.37 6.50 0.38
CA GLY A 186 -9.50 7.95 0.40
C GLY A 186 -10.79 8.39 1.10
N ALA A 187 -10.96 9.69 1.35
CA ALA A 187 -12.23 10.23 1.85
C ALA A 187 -13.39 10.12 0.82
N GLY A 188 -13.13 9.59 -0.38
CA GLY A 188 -14.10 9.42 -1.45
C GLY A 188 -14.88 10.70 -1.75
N ALA A 189 -16.20 10.56 -1.84
CA ALA A 189 -17.16 11.65 -2.04
C ALA A 189 -17.65 12.32 -0.73
N SER A 190 -16.97 12.12 0.40
CA SER A 190 -17.33 12.73 1.70
C SER A 190 -16.26 13.72 2.20
N PRO A 191 -16.18 14.95 1.64
CA PRO A 191 -15.11 15.91 1.93
C PRO A 191 -15.00 16.36 3.41
N GLY A 192 -16.02 16.08 4.23
CA GLY A 192 -16.07 16.47 5.64
C GLY A 192 -15.84 15.35 6.65
N LEU A 193 -15.63 14.11 6.20
CA LEU A 193 -15.46 12.97 7.09
C LEU A 193 -14.06 12.98 7.73
N ARG A 194 -14.01 13.06 9.08
CA ARG A 194 -12.77 13.03 9.86
C ARG A 194 -12.71 11.76 10.70
N CYS A 195 -11.94 10.77 10.26
CA CYS A 195 -11.76 9.52 10.99
C CYS A 195 -10.97 9.72 12.29
N GLU A 196 -10.26 10.85 12.43
CA GLU A 196 -9.47 11.18 13.62
C GLU A 196 -10.33 11.56 14.83
N THR A 197 -11.56 12.02 14.62
CA THR A 197 -12.42 12.55 15.69
C THR A 197 -13.75 11.84 15.83
N ASN A 198 -14.16 11.07 14.82
CA ASN A 198 -15.45 10.37 14.84
C ASN A 198 -15.26 8.91 15.26
N CYS A 199 -15.88 8.54 16.39
CA CYS A 199 -15.84 7.19 16.93
C CYS A 199 -17.02 6.29 16.52
N ALA A 200 -17.90 6.77 15.65
CA ALA A 200 -18.90 5.96 14.99
C ALA A 200 -18.39 5.39 13.66
N PHE A 201 -18.84 4.18 13.31
CA PHE A 201 -18.57 3.63 11.99
C PHE A 201 -19.25 4.47 10.92
N LYS A 202 -18.46 4.99 9.98
CA LYS A 202 -18.93 5.67 8.77
C LYS A 202 -17.87 5.48 7.71
N SER A 203 -18.10 4.55 6.79
CA SER A 203 -17.15 4.19 5.74
C SER A 203 -16.53 5.42 5.05
N PRO A 204 -15.20 5.48 4.90
CA PRO A 204 -14.22 4.43 5.23
C PRO A 204 -13.74 4.39 6.69
N CYS A 205 -14.19 5.29 7.57
CA CYS A 205 -13.78 5.28 8.98
C CYS A 205 -14.37 4.08 9.72
N PHE A 206 -13.51 3.29 10.36
CA PHE A 206 -13.90 2.16 11.20
C PHE A 206 -13.07 2.17 12.50
N PRO A 207 -13.38 3.11 13.42
CA PRO A 207 -12.55 3.39 14.58
C PRO A 207 -12.45 2.21 15.55
N ILE A 208 -11.30 2.05 16.19
CA ILE A 208 -11.09 1.04 17.23
C ILE A 208 -11.55 1.62 18.56
N LYS A 209 -12.67 1.10 19.08
CA LYS A 209 -13.22 1.47 20.39
C LYS A 209 -12.33 0.95 21.52
N PHE A 210 -12.15 1.76 22.57
CA PHE A 210 -11.50 1.34 23.81
C PHE A 210 -12.47 0.57 24.72
N PRO A 211 -12.02 -0.46 25.45
CA PRO A 211 -12.75 -0.94 26.62
C PRO A 211 -12.78 0.12 27.74
N ALA A 212 -13.72 -0.01 28.68
CA ALA A 212 -14.00 1.00 29.71
C ALA A 212 -12.77 1.36 30.57
N ASP A 213 -11.89 0.40 30.85
CA ASP A 213 -10.72 0.57 31.70
C ASP A 213 -9.40 0.65 30.90
N ASP A 214 -9.45 0.99 29.60
CA ASP A 214 -8.22 1.07 28.80
C ASP A 214 -7.33 2.23 29.25
N PRO A 215 -6.05 1.98 29.59
CA PRO A 215 -5.14 3.05 30.00
C PRO A 215 -4.86 4.08 28.89
N ARG A 216 -5.12 3.76 27.62
CA ARG A 216 -4.98 4.69 26.49
C ARG A 216 -6.22 5.56 26.27
N MET A 217 -7.33 5.30 26.98
CA MET A 217 -8.54 6.10 26.87
C MET A 217 -8.40 7.41 27.69
N LEU A 218 -7.82 8.43 27.08
CA LEU A 218 -7.57 9.73 27.74
C LEU A 218 -8.83 10.56 28.00
N ARG A 219 -9.91 10.29 27.26
CA ARG A 219 -11.20 11.00 27.36
C ARG A 219 -12.35 10.02 27.17
N SER A 220 -13.48 10.29 27.83
CA SER A 220 -14.71 9.55 27.60
C SER A 220 -15.12 9.64 26.12
N ASN A 221 -15.61 8.53 25.57
CA ASN A 221 -15.99 8.36 24.17
C ASN A 221 -14.87 8.63 23.14
N SER A 222 -13.60 8.43 23.53
CA SER A 222 -12.48 8.43 22.58
C SER A 222 -12.27 7.06 21.93
N CYS A 223 -11.53 7.05 20.82
CA CYS A 223 -11.22 5.84 20.05
C CYS A 223 -9.88 6.03 19.33
N MET A 224 -9.28 4.93 18.87
CA MET A 224 -8.13 5.01 17.95
C MET A 224 -8.65 5.11 16.52
N PRO A 225 -8.13 6.06 15.71
CA PRO A 225 -8.57 6.22 14.35
C PRO A 225 -8.08 5.06 13.49
N PHE A 226 -9.00 4.51 12.69
CA PHE A 226 -8.69 3.46 11.73
C PHE A 226 -9.52 3.70 10.46
N ILE A 227 -8.84 3.59 9.32
CA ILE A 227 -9.40 3.81 7.99
C ILE A 227 -9.35 2.46 7.29
N GLN A 228 -10.47 2.04 6.72
CA GLN A 228 -10.54 0.80 5.95
C GLN A 228 -9.56 0.83 4.77
N SER A 229 -9.01 -0.34 4.46
CA SER A 229 -8.22 -0.60 3.26
C SER A 229 -8.97 -0.22 1.99
N ALA A 230 -8.28 0.40 1.04
CA ALA A 230 -8.82 0.72 -0.27
C ALA A 230 -9.24 -0.53 -1.05
N SER A 231 -10.24 -0.38 -1.92
CA SER A 231 -10.74 -1.46 -2.77
C SER A 231 -10.37 -1.28 -4.23
N VAL A 232 -10.57 -2.34 -5.01
CA VAL A 232 -10.63 -2.28 -6.48
C VAL A 232 -12.08 -2.23 -6.95
N CYS A 233 -12.27 -1.85 -8.22
CA CYS A 233 -13.54 -2.04 -8.88
C CYS A 233 -13.84 -3.53 -9.08
N ASN A 234 -15.00 -3.98 -8.60
CA ASN A 234 -15.49 -5.35 -8.80
C ASN A 234 -16.87 -5.33 -9.47
N PRO A 235 -16.94 -5.11 -10.80
CA PRO A 235 -18.22 -4.99 -11.49
C PRO A 235 -18.99 -6.31 -11.64
N ARG A 236 -18.40 -7.44 -11.24
CA ARG A 236 -19.02 -8.77 -11.38
C ARG A 236 -19.92 -9.12 -10.19
N THR A 237 -19.41 -8.96 -8.98
CA THR A 237 -20.13 -9.38 -7.75
C THR A 237 -20.45 -8.21 -6.83
N PHE A 238 -19.88 -7.03 -7.09
CA PHE A 238 -19.97 -5.82 -6.25
C PHE A 238 -19.48 -6.00 -4.80
N THR A 239 -19.03 -7.20 -4.41
CA THR A 239 -18.35 -7.45 -3.14
C THR A 239 -17.04 -6.69 -3.08
N ARG A 240 -16.74 -6.09 -1.93
CA ARG A 240 -15.53 -5.31 -1.71
C ARG A 240 -14.30 -6.21 -1.78
N GLU A 241 -13.38 -5.87 -2.68
CA GLU A 241 -12.08 -6.53 -2.84
C GLU A 241 -10.97 -5.53 -2.59
N GLN A 242 -10.02 -5.83 -1.70
CA GLN A 242 -8.93 -4.92 -1.38
C GLN A 242 -7.88 -4.91 -2.49
N ILE A 243 -7.28 -3.74 -2.72
CA ILE A 243 -6.22 -3.56 -3.71
C ILE A 243 -4.85 -3.92 -3.13
N ASN A 244 -4.07 -4.69 -3.89
CA ASN A 244 -2.63 -4.79 -3.73
C ASN A 244 -1.96 -3.76 -4.66
N ALA A 245 -1.25 -2.79 -4.09
CA ALA A 245 -0.60 -1.70 -4.82
C ALA A 245 0.80 -2.06 -5.36
N VAL A 246 1.33 -3.23 -5.03
CA VAL A 246 2.63 -3.73 -5.53
C VAL A 246 2.46 -4.99 -6.37
N SER A 247 3.48 -5.36 -7.15
CA SER A 247 3.49 -6.64 -7.86
C SER A 247 3.45 -7.80 -6.85
N SER A 248 2.88 -8.94 -7.24
CA SER A 248 2.81 -10.11 -6.33
C SER A 248 4.04 -11.03 -6.44
N PHE A 249 5.05 -10.62 -7.22
CA PHE A 249 6.26 -11.40 -7.46
C PHE A 249 7.36 -10.94 -6.53
N ILE A 250 8.24 -11.86 -6.12
CA ILE A 250 9.51 -11.47 -5.51
C ILE A 250 10.42 -10.98 -6.65
N ASP A 251 10.38 -9.69 -6.94
CA ASP A 251 11.06 -9.07 -8.09
C ASP A 251 11.83 -7.79 -7.72
N ALA A 252 12.01 -7.53 -6.43
CA ALA A 252 12.66 -6.36 -5.86
C ALA A 252 11.95 -5.03 -6.22
N SER A 253 10.62 -5.06 -6.32
CA SER A 253 9.77 -3.88 -6.40
C SER A 253 9.96 -2.93 -5.21
N THR A 254 10.43 -3.42 -4.05
CA THR A 254 10.88 -2.58 -2.93
C THR A 254 12.00 -1.60 -3.30
N VAL A 255 12.83 -1.96 -4.28
CA VAL A 255 13.94 -1.16 -4.83
C VAL A 255 13.49 -0.38 -6.05
N TYR A 256 12.78 -1.03 -6.97
CA TYR A 256 12.52 -0.50 -8.31
C TYR A 256 11.14 0.16 -8.47
N GLY A 257 10.25 -0.03 -7.51
CA GLY A 257 8.86 0.42 -7.56
C GLY A 257 7.95 -0.54 -8.35
N SER A 258 6.65 -0.36 -8.14
CA SER A 258 5.58 -1.12 -8.81
C SER A 258 4.76 -0.28 -9.80
N GLU A 259 5.23 0.93 -10.10
CA GLU A 259 4.64 1.84 -11.08
C GLU A 259 5.75 2.46 -11.96
N ASP A 260 5.54 2.53 -13.27
CA ASP A 260 6.55 3.07 -14.20
C ASP A 260 7.01 4.48 -13.84
N SER A 261 6.08 5.32 -13.37
CA SER A 261 6.38 6.70 -12.96
C SER A 261 7.30 6.76 -11.74
N VAL A 262 7.11 5.85 -10.78
CA VAL A 262 7.96 5.73 -9.58
C VAL A 262 9.32 5.19 -9.99
N ALA A 263 9.37 4.09 -10.73
CA ALA A 263 10.60 3.47 -11.22
C ALA A 263 11.48 4.46 -11.99
N LYS A 264 10.90 5.20 -12.92
CA LYS A 264 11.61 6.25 -13.68
C LYS A 264 12.17 7.34 -12.77
N SER A 265 11.45 7.69 -11.70
CA SER A 265 11.85 8.74 -10.75
C SER A 265 12.89 8.29 -9.71
N LEU A 266 13.18 6.99 -9.63
CA LEU A 266 14.20 6.40 -8.75
C LEU A 266 15.52 6.16 -9.48
N ARG A 267 15.51 6.22 -10.82
CA ARG A 267 16.71 6.14 -11.64
C ARG A 267 17.47 7.46 -11.63
N ASN A 268 18.79 7.39 -11.78
CA ASN A 268 19.60 8.57 -12.02
C ASN A 268 19.30 9.11 -13.42
N GLN A 269 18.71 10.30 -13.50
CA GLN A 269 18.31 10.92 -14.77
C GLN A 269 19.37 11.87 -15.35
N THR A 270 20.50 12.07 -14.65
CA THR A 270 21.54 13.02 -15.08
C THR A 270 22.51 12.43 -16.09
N ASN A 271 22.51 11.10 -16.25
CA ASN A 271 23.42 10.38 -17.14
C ASN A 271 22.77 9.11 -17.68
N GLN A 272 23.42 8.48 -18.66
CA GLN A 272 22.96 7.24 -19.29
C GLN A 272 23.72 6.01 -18.76
N LEU A 273 24.05 5.99 -17.46
CA LEU A 273 24.85 4.91 -16.88
C LEU A 273 24.02 3.76 -16.31
N GLY A 274 22.70 3.89 -16.28
CA GLY A 274 21.81 2.86 -15.74
C GLY A 274 21.76 2.80 -14.20
N LEU A 275 22.34 3.79 -13.52
CA LEU A 275 22.38 3.87 -12.05
C LEU A 275 21.03 4.27 -11.45
N MET A 276 20.82 3.90 -10.20
CA MET A 276 19.77 4.46 -9.35
C MET A 276 20.19 5.83 -8.80
N ALA A 277 19.21 6.69 -8.54
CA ALA A 277 19.44 7.98 -7.91
C ALA A 277 19.86 7.79 -6.45
N VAL A 278 20.75 8.68 -5.98
CA VAL A 278 21.34 8.62 -4.64
C VAL A 278 21.23 9.98 -3.97
N ASN A 279 21.35 10.00 -2.64
CA ASN A 279 21.36 11.23 -1.86
C ASN A 279 22.51 12.15 -2.31
N GLN A 280 22.21 13.42 -2.52
CA GLN A 280 23.20 14.43 -2.92
C GLN A 280 23.72 15.23 -1.73
N ASN A 281 23.08 15.11 -0.56
CA ASN A 281 23.36 15.92 0.62
C ASN A 281 24.15 15.16 1.68
N PHE A 282 23.97 13.84 1.75
CA PHE A 282 24.56 12.99 2.78
C PHE A 282 25.13 11.72 2.19
N THR A 283 26.22 11.25 2.80
CA THR A 283 26.82 9.94 2.55
C THR A 283 27.09 9.28 3.90
N ASP A 284 27.33 7.97 3.86
CA ASP A 284 27.69 7.16 5.02
C ASP A 284 29.11 6.63 4.79
N GLY A 285 30.10 7.33 5.35
CA GLY A 285 31.52 7.00 5.11
C GLY A 285 31.93 7.07 3.64
N GLY A 286 31.29 7.92 2.84
CA GLY A 286 31.48 8.00 1.38
C GLY A 286 30.64 7.03 0.56
N LEU A 287 29.86 6.15 1.20
CA LEU A 287 28.91 5.26 0.55
C LEU A 287 27.54 5.92 0.37
N GLU A 288 26.80 5.48 -0.64
CA GLU A 288 25.57 6.13 -1.06
C GLU A 288 24.41 5.91 -0.07
N LEU A 289 23.52 6.89 0.05
CA LEU A 289 22.23 6.77 0.74
C LEU A 289 21.08 6.91 -0.26
N LEU A 290 19.88 6.47 0.13
CA LEU A 290 18.67 6.70 -0.65
C LEU A 290 18.43 8.22 -0.83
N PRO A 291 17.87 8.64 -1.98
CA PRO A 291 17.45 10.01 -2.17
C PRO A 291 16.31 10.37 -1.20
N PHE A 292 16.14 11.65 -0.90
CA PHE A 292 15.04 12.10 -0.06
C PHE A 292 13.73 12.28 -0.84
N GLU A 293 12.61 12.09 -0.15
CA GLU A 293 11.33 12.62 -0.59
C GLU A 293 11.34 14.16 -0.62
N ASN A 294 10.33 14.76 -1.27
CA ASN A 294 10.15 16.20 -1.20
C ASN A 294 9.90 16.62 0.26
N LYS A 295 10.80 17.44 0.80
CA LYS A 295 10.78 17.94 2.18
C LYS A 295 9.42 18.51 2.61
N THR A 296 8.74 19.27 1.74
CA THR A 296 7.42 19.87 2.03
C THR A 296 6.29 18.85 2.22
N LYS A 297 6.53 17.59 1.86
CA LYS A 297 5.58 16.48 1.94
C LYS A 297 6.05 15.38 2.89
N SER A 298 7.21 15.52 3.49
CA SER A 298 7.84 14.46 4.27
C SER A 298 7.42 14.52 5.72
N ILE A 299 6.78 13.46 6.22
CA ILE A 299 6.41 13.33 7.63
C ILE A 299 7.63 13.14 8.55
N CYS A 300 8.74 12.59 8.05
CA CYS A 300 9.93 12.32 8.88
C CYS A 300 10.58 13.58 9.46
N VAL A 301 10.27 14.76 8.93
CA VAL A 301 10.76 16.02 9.52
C VAL A 301 10.14 16.28 10.91
N LEU A 302 9.04 15.60 11.25
CA LEU A 302 8.38 15.70 12.55
C LEU A 302 9.02 14.82 13.62
N THR A 303 9.80 13.80 13.25
CA THR A 303 10.46 12.95 14.25
C THR A 303 11.56 13.70 14.97
N ASN A 304 12.19 14.68 14.29
CA ASN A 304 13.11 15.64 14.88
C ASN A 304 13.09 16.94 14.06
N GLU A 305 12.32 17.92 14.52
CA GLU A 305 12.12 19.20 13.81
C GLU A 305 13.42 20.01 13.67
N SER A 306 14.35 19.86 14.63
CA SER A 306 15.65 20.55 14.60
C SER A 306 16.55 20.01 13.50
N MET A 307 16.58 18.69 13.32
CA MET A 307 17.37 18.04 12.27
C MET A 307 16.73 18.15 10.88
N ASN A 308 15.39 18.16 10.84
CA ASN A 308 14.61 18.47 9.63
C ASN A 308 14.97 17.59 8.41
N ILE A 309 15.19 16.29 8.68
CA ILE A 309 15.59 15.27 7.72
C ILE A 309 14.34 14.65 7.07
N PRO A 310 14.19 14.69 5.73
CA PRO A 310 13.07 14.07 5.07
C PRO A 310 13.14 12.53 5.09
N CYS A 311 12.02 11.87 4.82
CA CYS A 311 11.97 10.43 4.60
C CYS A 311 12.79 10.05 3.37
N PHE A 312 13.31 8.83 3.36
CA PHE A 312 13.92 8.27 2.16
C PHE A 312 12.86 7.93 1.12
N LYS A 313 13.23 8.13 -0.14
CA LYS A 313 12.44 7.76 -1.30
C LYS A 313 12.96 6.44 -1.86
N GLY A 314 12.13 5.39 -1.81
CA GLY A 314 12.42 4.05 -2.34
C GLY A 314 11.37 3.58 -3.35
N GLY A 315 11.51 2.32 -3.78
CA GLY A 315 10.51 1.63 -4.60
C GLY A 315 9.21 1.36 -3.85
N ASP A 316 9.31 1.08 -2.55
CA ASP A 316 8.19 0.98 -1.63
C ASP A 316 8.07 2.23 -0.73
N LYS A 317 6.83 2.65 -0.43
CA LYS A 317 6.55 3.86 0.34
C LYS A 317 6.87 3.72 1.82
N ARG A 318 6.95 2.49 2.33
CA ARG A 318 7.25 2.18 3.73
C ARG A 318 8.74 2.08 4.00
N ALA A 319 9.62 2.45 3.05
CA ALA A 319 11.06 2.35 3.21
C ALA A 319 11.63 3.01 4.49
N THR A 320 10.97 4.06 5.00
CA THR A 320 11.37 4.77 6.24
C THR A 320 10.49 4.39 7.46
N GLU A 321 9.79 3.26 7.43
CA GLU A 321 8.94 2.84 8.57
C GLU A 321 9.76 2.57 9.83
N ASN A 322 10.91 1.91 9.68
CA ASN A 322 11.90 1.73 10.73
C ASN A 322 13.32 1.72 10.15
N LEU A 323 14.33 1.90 11.01
CA LEU A 323 15.72 2.05 10.60
C LEU A 323 16.32 0.79 10.00
N GLY A 324 15.96 -0.40 10.50
CA GLY A 324 16.46 -1.68 9.95
C GLY A 324 15.99 -1.91 8.52
N LEU A 325 14.72 -1.61 8.25
CA LEU A 325 14.18 -1.64 6.89
C LEU A 325 14.85 -0.59 5.98
N SER A 326 15.07 0.64 6.48
CA SER A 326 15.79 1.68 5.73
C SER A 326 17.21 1.27 5.35
N ALA A 327 17.89 0.53 6.25
CA ALA A 327 19.21 -0.02 6.00
C ALA A 327 19.18 -1.07 4.87
N LEU A 328 18.20 -1.99 4.86
CA LEU A 328 18.03 -2.96 3.77
C LEU A 328 17.79 -2.26 2.43
N HIS A 329 16.89 -1.26 2.37
CA HIS A 329 16.70 -0.48 1.13
C HIS A 329 18.00 0.17 0.65
N THR A 330 18.83 0.67 1.57
CA THR A 330 20.13 1.27 1.25
C THR A 330 21.13 0.23 0.72
N VAL A 331 21.19 -0.96 1.34
CA VAL A 331 22.05 -2.06 0.88
C VAL A 331 21.70 -2.47 -0.55
N PHE A 332 20.42 -2.69 -0.85
CA PHE A 332 20.00 -3.10 -2.18
C PHE A 332 20.14 -2.00 -3.25
N LEU A 333 20.01 -0.73 -2.86
CA LEU A 333 20.37 0.40 -3.73
C LEU A 333 21.86 0.38 -4.10
N ARG A 334 22.73 0.21 -3.09
CA ARG A 334 24.19 0.13 -3.29
C ARG A 334 24.55 -1.06 -4.17
N GLU A 335 23.92 -2.22 -3.94
CA GLU A 335 24.16 -3.43 -4.72
C GLU A 335 23.79 -3.22 -6.20
N HIS A 336 22.65 -2.58 -6.48
CA HIS A 336 22.31 -2.23 -7.86
C HIS A 336 23.39 -1.39 -8.54
N ASN A 337 23.84 -0.31 -7.89
CA ASN A 337 24.86 0.59 -8.45
C ASN A 337 26.24 -0.10 -8.57
N HIS A 338 26.56 -0.99 -7.64
CA HIS A 338 27.74 -1.85 -7.69
C HIS A 338 27.72 -2.74 -8.93
N LEU A 339 26.63 -3.47 -9.14
CA LEU A 339 26.42 -4.35 -10.29
C LEU A 339 26.48 -3.58 -11.61
N VAL A 340 25.80 -2.44 -11.72
CA VAL A 340 25.87 -1.56 -12.91
C VAL A 340 27.32 -1.18 -13.24
N THR A 341 28.10 -0.78 -12.23
CA THR A 341 29.50 -0.40 -12.42
C THR A 341 30.34 -1.57 -12.93
N LYS A 342 30.12 -2.78 -12.39
CA LYS A 342 30.82 -4.00 -12.83
C LYS A 342 30.40 -4.41 -14.24
N LEU A 343 29.10 -4.43 -14.52
CA LEU A 343 28.55 -4.78 -15.83
C LEU A 343 29.01 -3.82 -16.93
N ARG A 344 29.11 -2.51 -16.64
CA ARG A 344 29.62 -1.53 -17.59
C ARG A 344 31.09 -1.75 -17.94
N LYS A 345 31.91 -2.15 -16.96
CA LYS A 345 33.33 -2.49 -17.21
C LYS A 345 33.46 -3.74 -18.08
N LEU A 346 32.61 -4.74 -17.87
CA LEU A 346 32.60 -5.99 -18.65
C LEU A 346 31.99 -5.79 -20.04
N ASN A 347 30.98 -4.92 -20.17
CA ASN A 347 30.25 -4.68 -21.39
C ASN A 347 30.22 -3.18 -21.72
N PRO A 348 31.33 -2.59 -22.22
CA PRO A 348 31.39 -1.16 -22.53
C PRO A 348 30.41 -0.70 -23.61
N HIS A 349 29.86 -1.65 -24.39
CA HIS A 349 28.92 -1.41 -25.48
C HIS A 349 27.45 -1.35 -25.01
N TRP A 350 27.16 -1.67 -23.75
CA TRP A 350 25.79 -1.59 -23.21
C TRP A 350 25.41 -0.15 -22.87
N ASP A 351 24.19 0.23 -23.26
CA ASP A 351 23.59 1.49 -22.85
C ASP A 351 23.05 1.44 -21.41
N GLY A 352 22.61 2.60 -20.91
CA GLY A 352 22.08 2.73 -19.56
C GLY A 352 20.81 1.91 -19.31
N GLU A 353 19.98 1.65 -20.33
CA GLU A 353 18.78 0.84 -20.15
C GLU A 353 19.13 -0.63 -19.96
N LYS A 354 20.01 -1.16 -20.81
CA LYS A 354 20.53 -2.52 -20.71
C LYS A 354 21.22 -2.75 -19.36
N LEU A 355 22.07 -1.81 -18.93
CA LEU A 355 22.74 -1.88 -17.63
C LEU A 355 21.76 -1.90 -16.46
N TYR A 356 20.76 -1.01 -16.48
CA TYR A 356 19.71 -0.95 -15.46
C TYR A 356 18.92 -2.27 -15.38
N GLN A 357 18.47 -2.80 -16.53
CA GLN A 357 17.64 -3.99 -16.56
C GLN A 357 18.40 -5.26 -16.17
N GLU A 358 19.67 -5.41 -16.59
CA GLU A 358 20.48 -6.56 -16.20
C GLU A 358 20.83 -6.53 -14.70
N SER A 359 21.18 -5.36 -14.16
CA SER A 359 21.38 -5.20 -12.71
C SER A 359 20.09 -5.48 -11.94
N ARG A 360 18.95 -4.93 -12.38
CA ARG A 360 17.62 -5.21 -11.81
C ARG A 360 17.29 -6.70 -11.82
N LYS A 361 17.59 -7.40 -12.92
CA LYS A 361 17.37 -8.85 -13.04
C LYS A 361 18.20 -9.64 -12.03
N ILE A 362 19.47 -9.27 -11.84
CA ILE A 362 20.35 -9.92 -10.85
C ILE A 362 19.87 -9.64 -9.43
N VAL A 363 19.54 -8.39 -9.10
CA VAL A 363 19.02 -8.03 -7.77
C VAL A 363 17.71 -8.75 -7.46
N GLY A 364 16.79 -8.86 -8.43
CA GLY A 364 15.57 -9.65 -8.28
C GLY A 364 15.88 -11.13 -8.02
N ALA A 365 16.90 -11.70 -8.67
CA ALA A 365 17.33 -13.07 -8.42
C ALA A 365 17.97 -13.24 -7.03
N ILE A 366 18.78 -12.28 -6.57
CA ILE A 366 19.31 -12.26 -5.19
C ILE A 366 18.15 -12.29 -4.20
N ASN A 367 17.11 -11.47 -4.42
CA ASN A 367 15.94 -11.42 -3.55
C ASN A 367 15.12 -12.72 -3.52
N GLN A 368 15.20 -13.54 -4.56
CA GLN A 368 14.51 -14.84 -4.65
C GLN A 368 15.30 -15.98 -4.01
N VAL A 369 16.63 -15.87 -3.96
CA VAL A 369 17.53 -16.93 -3.47
C VAL A 369 17.76 -16.80 -1.96
N LEU A 370 17.85 -15.57 -1.46
CA LEU A 370 17.89 -15.27 -0.02
C LEU A 370 16.51 -15.45 0.61
#